data_AF-A0A942P3T7-F1
#
_entry.id   AF-A0A942P3T7-F1
#
_cell.length_a   1.000
_cell.length_b   1.000
_cell.length_c   1.000
_cell.angle_alpha   90.00
_cell.angle_beta   90.00
_cell.angle_gamma   90.00
#
_symmetry.space_group_name_H-M   'P 1'
#
loop_
_entity.id
_entity.type
_entity.pdbx_description
1 polymer ?
#
loop_
_entity_poly.entity_id
_entity_poly.type
_entity_poly.pdbx_seq_one_letter_code
_entity_poly.pdbx_strand_id
1 'polypeptide(L)'
;MKTAEYFQNKAKIADAKDSLAHFRYRFENTDNHLIYLDGNSLGRMPLATNQLLENVIQKQWNERLIRSWNDHWVELPKKLAAKIAKIVGAREDEIFVGDNTSVNFYKLAFASLKMQKDR
;
A
#
# COMPACT_ATOMS: atom_id res chain seq x y z
N MET A 1 -3.78 30.20 29.73
CA MET A 1 -3.66 28.83 29.19
C MET A 1 -4.41 28.77 27.86
N LYS A 2 -3.94 28.02 26.85
CA LYS A 2 -4.65 27.89 25.56
C LYS A 2 -5.90 27.03 25.74
N THR A 3 -7.01 27.44 25.13
CA THR A 3 -8.32 26.74 25.21
C THR A 3 -8.46 25.68 24.12
N ALA A 4 -9.46 24.81 24.22
CA ALA A 4 -9.78 23.85 23.15
C ALA A 4 -10.14 24.55 21.83
N GLU A 5 -10.87 25.66 21.91
CA GLU A 5 -11.24 26.49 20.75
C GLU A 5 -10.01 27.05 20.02
N TYR A 6 -8.97 27.46 20.76
CA TYR A 6 -7.71 27.88 20.16
C TYR A 6 -7.10 26.78 19.28
N PHE A 7 -7.07 25.52 19.76
CA PHE A 7 -6.51 24.42 18.99
C PHE A 7 -7.40 24.00 17.82
N GLN A 8 -8.72 24.05 17.98
CA GLN A 8 -9.66 23.78 16.89
C GLN A 8 -9.50 24.77 15.73
N ASN A 9 -9.35 26.07 16.03
CA ASN A 9 -9.12 27.09 15.02
C ASN A 9 -7.76 26.90 14.33
N LYS A 10 -6.72 26.55 15.09
CA LYS A 10 -5.41 26.23 14.54
C LYS A 10 -5.46 25.03 13.59
N ALA A 11 -6.21 23.98 13.93
CA ALA A 11 -6.40 22.80 13.08
C ALA A 11 -7.11 23.16 11.77
N LYS A 12 -8.24 23.89 11.83
CA LYS A 12 -8.97 24.35 10.62
C LYS A 12 -8.09 25.14 9.66
N ILE A 13 -7.22 26.02 10.18
CA ILE A 13 -6.27 26.79 9.36
C ILE A 13 -5.22 25.88 8.71
N ALA A 14 -4.76 24.85 9.42
CA ALA A 14 -3.81 23.88 8.88
C ALA A 14 -4.45 23.03 7.78
N ASP A 15 -5.67 22.52 8.01
CA ASP A 15 -6.44 21.75 7.02
C ASP A 15 -6.69 22.56 5.74
N ALA A 16 -7.07 23.83 5.88
CA ALA A 16 -7.31 24.72 4.73
C ALA A 16 -6.07 25.00 3.89
N LYS A 17 -4.86 24.78 4.43
CA LYS A 17 -3.57 24.98 3.74
C LYS A 17 -2.93 23.69 3.25
N ASP A 18 -3.53 22.53 3.53
CA ASP A 18 -2.96 21.25 3.17
C ASP A 18 -3.19 20.93 1.68
N SER A 19 -2.11 21.00 0.88
CA SER A 19 -2.14 20.61 -0.53
C SER A 19 -2.51 19.14 -0.76
N LEU A 20 -2.38 18.29 0.26
CA LEU A 20 -2.69 16.86 0.19
C LEU A 20 -4.11 16.53 0.65
N ALA A 21 -4.90 17.51 1.13
CA ALA A 21 -6.24 17.27 1.69
C ALA A 21 -7.16 16.48 0.76
N HIS A 22 -7.02 16.69 -0.56
CA HIS A 22 -7.80 16.00 -1.58
C HIS A 22 -7.57 14.47 -1.63
N PHE A 23 -6.43 13.96 -1.14
CA PHE A 23 -6.18 12.51 -1.06
C PHE A 23 -7.10 11.82 -0.06
N ARG A 24 -7.64 12.53 0.94
CA ARG A 24 -8.61 11.99 1.90
C ARG A 24 -9.80 11.34 1.19
N TYR A 25 -10.26 11.93 0.09
CA TYR A 25 -11.40 11.44 -0.69
C TYR A 25 -11.10 10.19 -1.52
N ARG A 26 -9.85 9.69 -1.52
CA ARG A 26 -9.50 8.40 -2.16
C ARG A 26 -9.67 7.20 -1.24
N PHE A 27 -10.04 7.42 0.01
CA PHE A 27 -10.19 6.39 1.03
C PHE A 27 -11.62 6.27 1.50
N GLU A 28 -12.00 5.06 1.87
CA GLU A 28 -13.31 4.77 2.44
C GLU A 28 -13.51 5.51 3.77
N ASN A 29 -14.66 6.18 3.92
CA ASN A 29 -14.98 6.91 5.14
C ASN A 29 -16.45 6.69 5.53
N THR A 30 -16.71 5.53 6.11
CA THR A 30 -18.06 5.10 6.53
C THR A 30 -18.55 5.79 7.79
N ASP A 31 -17.65 6.32 8.62
CA ASP A 31 -17.99 7.04 9.86
C ASP A 31 -17.23 8.38 9.94
N ASN A 32 -17.99 9.47 9.90
CA ASN A 32 -17.46 10.83 10.00
C ASN A 32 -17.01 11.23 11.41
N HIS A 33 -17.34 10.45 12.43
CA HIS A 33 -16.94 10.69 13.82
C HIS A 33 -15.72 9.86 14.25
N LEU A 34 -15.35 8.85 13.47
CA LEU A 34 -14.18 8.02 13.75
C LEU A 34 -12.87 8.76 13.46
N ILE A 35 -12.12 9.07 14.52
CA ILE A 35 -10.74 9.55 14.43
C ILE A 35 -9.80 8.34 14.41
N TYR A 36 -9.44 7.88 13.21
CA TYR A 36 -8.63 6.67 13.04
C TYR A 36 -7.12 6.98 13.07
N LEU A 37 -6.48 6.70 14.20
CA LEU A 37 -5.05 6.96 14.47
C LEU A 37 -4.19 5.69 14.56
N ASP A 38 -4.64 4.58 13.95
CA ASP A 38 -3.92 3.29 13.95
C ASP A 38 -3.57 2.82 12.51
N GLY A 39 -3.42 3.78 11.59
CA GLY A 39 -3.09 3.52 10.19
C GLY A 39 -1.70 2.89 9.97
N ASN A 40 -0.83 2.96 10.98
CA ASN A 40 0.49 2.31 11.01
C ASN A 40 0.38 0.79 11.23
N SER A 41 -0.70 0.31 11.83
CA SER A 41 -0.98 -1.12 11.99
C SER A 41 -1.76 -1.63 10.78
N LEU A 42 -2.87 -0.96 10.44
CA LEU A 42 -3.68 -1.29 9.27
C LEU A 42 -4.09 -0.03 8.50
N GLY A 43 -3.62 0.09 7.27
CA GLY A 43 -4.00 1.21 6.39
C GLY A 43 -5.50 1.23 6.10
N ARG A 44 -6.09 2.43 6.09
CA ARG A 44 -7.47 2.61 5.66
C ARG A 44 -7.63 2.20 4.20
N MET A 45 -8.75 1.55 3.86
CA MET A 45 -8.99 1.01 2.53
C MET A 45 -9.11 2.13 1.47
N PRO A 46 -8.33 2.11 0.37
CA PRO A 46 -8.57 2.95 -0.80
C PRO A 46 -9.88 2.57 -1.51
N LEU A 47 -10.67 3.54 -1.94
CA LEU A 47 -11.95 3.32 -2.65
C LEU A 47 -11.78 2.51 -3.94
N ALA A 48 -10.66 2.71 -4.65
CA ALA A 48 -10.35 2.00 -5.89
C ALA A 48 -10.20 0.47 -5.69
N THR A 49 -9.97 0.01 -4.45
CA THR A 49 -9.82 -1.42 -4.12
C THR A 49 -11.08 -2.21 -4.47
N ASN A 50 -12.27 -1.66 -4.24
CA ASN A 50 -13.53 -2.35 -4.52
C ASN A 50 -13.67 -2.67 -6.02
N GLN A 51 -13.48 -1.67 -6.87
CA GLN A 51 -13.56 -1.83 -8.32
C GLN A 51 -12.46 -2.76 -8.87
N LEU A 52 -11.26 -2.70 -8.28
CA LEU A 52 -10.16 -3.60 -8.64
C LEU A 52 -10.52 -5.06 -8.32
N LEU A 53 -11.01 -5.33 -7.11
CA LEU A 53 -11.35 -6.70 -6.68
C LEU A 53 -12.54 -7.25 -7.46
N GLU A 54 -13.57 -6.44 -7.73
CA GLU A 54 -14.68 -6.84 -8.59
C GLU A 54 -14.18 -7.24 -9.98
N ASN A 55 -13.28 -6.46 -10.58
CA ASN A 55 -12.68 -6.80 -11.86
C ASN A 55 -11.87 -8.10 -11.81
N VAL A 56 -11.06 -8.28 -10.76
CA VAL A 56 -10.24 -9.50 -10.57
C VAL A 56 -11.13 -10.73 -10.46
N ILE A 57 -12.23 -10.67 -9.70
CA ILE A 57 -13.13 -11.80 -9.49
C ILE A 57 -13.96 -12.06 -10.75
N GLN A 58 -14.69 -11.05 -11.22
CA GLN A 58 -15.71 -11.24 -12.26
C GLN A 58 -15.10 -11.40 -13.65
N LYS A 59 -14.07 -10.63 -13.98
CA LYS A 59 -13.49 -10.65 -15.33
C LYS A 59 -12.26 -11.55 -15.41
N GLN A 60 -11.29 -11.30 -14.53
CA GLN A 60 -10.01 -12.02 -14.62
C GLN A 60 -10.19 -13.48 -14.20
N TRP A 61 -10.81 -13.75 -13.05
CA TRP A 61 -10.92 -15.12 -12.60
C TRP A 61 -12.07 -15.87 -13.30
N ASN A 62 -13.31 -15.38 -13.20
CA ASN A 62 -14.48 -16.09 -13.68
C ASN A 62 -14.52 -16.25 -15.23
N GLU A 63 -14.33 -15.18 -16.00
CA GLU A 63 -14.41 -15.24 -17.47
C GLU A 63 -13.11 -15.73 -18.13
N ARG A 64 -11.96 -15.20 -17.70
CA ARG A 64 -10.67 -15.46 -18.34
C ARG A 64 -9.99 -16.75 -17.85
N LEU A 65 -10.30 -17.22 -16.63
CA LEU A 65 -9.75 -18.45 -16.03
C LEU A 65 -8.21 -18.46 -16.09
N ILE A 66 -7.61 -19.62 -16.39
CA ILE A 66 -6.16 -19.82 -16.44
C ILE A 66 -5.41 -18.80 -17.33
N ARG A 67 -6.08 -18.22 -18.34
CA ARG A 67 -5.47 -17.22 -19.24
C ARG A 67 -5.04 -15.95 -18.49
N SER A 68 -5.71 -15.63 -17.38
CA SER A 68 -5.37 -14.47 -16.55
C SER A 68 -3.97 -14.50 -15.95
N TRP A 69 -3.33 -15.68 -15.85
CA TRP A 69 -1.91 -15.74 -15.52
C TRP A 69 -1.07 -14.94 -16.49
N ASN A 70 -1.26 -15.16 -17.80
CA ASN A 70 -0.49 -14.51 -18.84
C ASN A 70 -1.01 -13.10 -19.13
N ASP A 71 -2.32 -12.89 -19.07
CA ASP A 71 -2.92 -11.58 -19.38
C ASP A 71 -2.65 -10.54 -18.28
N HIS A 72 -2.56 -10.98 -17.01
CA HIS A 72 -2.60 -10.09 -15.86
C HIS A 72 -1.61 -10.46 -14.75
N TRP A 73 -1.69 -11.67 -14.20
CA TRP A 73 -1.16 -11.97 -12.86
C TRP A 73 0.35 -12.18 -12.81
N VAL A 74 0.97 -12.77 -13.84
CA VAL A 74 2.41 -13.06 -13.87
C VAL A 74 3.25 -11.78 -13.77
N GLU A 75 2.78 -10.68 -14.34
CA GLU A 75 3.47 -9.39 -14.37
C GLU A 75 3.17 -8.51 -13.13
N LEU A 76 2.22 -8.88 -12.27
CA LEU A 76 1.81 -8.04 -11.13
C LEU A 76 2.97 -7.75 -10.16
N PRO A 77 3.79 -8.74 -9.74
CA PRO A 77 4.91 -8.48 -8.85
C PRO A 77 5.88 -7.44 -9.41
N LYS A 78 6.22 -7.54 -10.70
CA LYS A 78 7.13 -6.60 -11.39
C LYS A 78 6.55 -5.20 -11.46
N LYS A 79 5.26 -5.06 -11.81
CA LYS A 79 4.56 -3.77 -11.82
C LYS A 79 4.52 -3.13 -10.43
N LEU A 80 4.39 -3.94 -9.38
CA LEU A 80 4.38 -3.44 -8.00
C LEU A 80 5.80 -3.07 -7.53
N ALA A 81 6.81 -3.86 -7.86
CA ALA A 81 8.22 -3.57 -7.61
C ALA A 81 8.62 -2.20 -8.17
N ALA A 82 8.25 -1.91 -9.43
CA ALA A 82 8.48 -0.62 -10.07
C ALA A 82 7.86 0.59 -9.32
N LYS A 83 6.69 0.39 -8.70
CA LYS A 83 6.04 1.44 -7.90
C LYS A 83 6.72 1.62 -6.53
N ILE A 84 7.07 0.52 -5.86
CA ILE A 84 7.72 0.55 -4.55
C ILE A 84 9.13 1.14 -4.66
N ALA A 85 9.87 0.82 -5.72
CA ALA A 85 11.21 1.33 -5.99
C ALA A 85 11.29 2.87 -5.90
N LYS A 86 10.27 3.58 -6.41
CA LYS A 86 10.16 5.05 -6.36
C LYS A 86 9.99 5.60 -4.94
N ILE A 87 9.41 4.81 -4.03
CA ILE A 87 9.18 5.20 -2.63
C ILE A 87 10.45 4.99 -1.80
N VAL A 88 11.15 3.89 -2.02
CA VAL A 88 12.32 3.49 -1.21
C VAL A 88 13.67 3.92 -1.80
N GLY A 89 13.68 4.49 -3.01
CA GLY A 89 14.91 4.97 -3.66
C GLY A 89 15.79 3.86 -4.25
N ALA A 90 15.19 2.76 -4.70
CA ALA A 90 15.89 1.62 -5.33
C ALA A 90 15.62 1.57 -6.84
N ARG A 91 16.36 0.72 -7.57
CA ARG A 91 15.99 0.34 -8.95
C ARG A 91 14.87 -0.71 -8.92
N GLU A 92 14.10 -0.80 -10.02
CA GLU A 92 12.97 -1.72 -10.10
C GLU A 92 13.40 -3.20 -10.00
N ASP A 93 14.61 -3.52 -10.47
CA ASP A 93 15.24 -4.85 -10.42
C ASP A 93 15.86 -5.18 -9.04
N GLU A 94 15.87 -4.25 -8.10
CA GLU A 94 16.33 -4.46 -6.72
C GLU A 94 15.18 -4.80 -5.75
N ILE A 95 13.92 -4.78 -6.21
CA ILE A 95 12.75 -5.00 -5.37
C ILE A 95 12.08 -6.35 -5.69
N PHE A 96 12.02 -7.22 -4.69
CA PHE A 96 11.21 -8.44 -4.72
C PHE A 96 9.83 -8.19 -4.07
N VAL A 97 8.76 -8.65 -4.73
CA VAL A 97 7.40 -8.59 -4.21
C VAL A 97 6.83 -10.01 -4.16
N GLY A 98 6.59 -10.50 -2.95
CA GLY A 98 6.00 -11.81 -2.69
C GLY A 98 5.88 -12.07 -1.19
N ASP A 99 5.13 -13.11 -0.81
CA ASP A 99 4.98 -13.59 0.57
C ASP A 99 4.62 -12.49 1.61
N ASN A 100 5.12 -12.63 2.84
CA ASN A 100 4.97 -11.67 3.93
C ASN A 100 6.36 -11.24 4.46
N THR A 101 6.36 -10.22 5.34
CA THR A 101 7.59 -9.63 5.91
C THR A 101 8.50 -10.66 6.56
N SER A 102 7.96 -11.54 7.43
CA SER A 102 8.76 -12.52 8.17
C SER A 102 9.39 -13.56 7.26
N VAL A 103 8.64 -14.05 6.26
CA VAL A 103 9.15 -15.01 5.27
C VAL A 103 10.25 -14.38 4.42
N ASN A 104 10.06 -13.14 3.95
CA ASN A 104 11.07 -12.43 3.16
C ASN A 104 12.33 -12.13 3.97
N PHE A 105 12.18 -11.75 5.23
CA PHE A 105 13.31 -11.56 6.13
C PHE A 105 14.10 -12.85 6.33
N TYR A 106 13.42 -13.97 6.57
CA TYR A 106 14.07 -15.28 6.67
C TYR A 106 14.84 -15.63 5.39
N LYS A 107 14.23 -15.47 4.20
CA LYS A 107 14.89 -15.71 2.91
C LYS A 107 16.17 -14.89 2.76
N LEU A 108 16.10 -13.60 3.08
CA LEU A 108 17.24 -12.69 3.01
C LEU A 108 18.36 -13.11 3.99
N ALA A 109 18.01 -13.38 5.25
CA ALA A 109 18.97 -13.80 6.27
C ALA A 109 19.64 -15.12 5.89
N PHE A 110 18.85 -16.10 5.44
CA PHE A 110 19.35 -17.41 5.00
C PHE A 110 20.32 -17.29 3.81
N ALA A 111 19.93 -16.53 2.78
CA ALA A 111 20.77 -16.30 1.60
C ALA A 111 22.08 -15.59 1.98
N SER A 112 22.00 -14.56 2.82
CA SER A 112 23.17 -13.80 3.30
C SER A 112 24.14 -14.68 4.08
N LEU A 113 23.64 -15.52 4.99
CA LEU A 113 24.46 -16.44 5.78
C LEU A 113 25.10 -17.54 4.92
N LYS A 114 24.41 -18.01 3.87
CA LYS A 114 25.01 -18.96 2.92
C LYS A 114 26.13 -18.31 2.11
N MET A 115 25.91 -17.11 1.58
CA MET A 115 26.95 -16.39 0.82
C MET A 115 28.20 -16.07 1.66
N GLN A 116 28.04 -15.90 2.98
CA GLN A 116 29.17 -15.64 3.86
C GLN A 116 30.07 -16.87 4.06
N LYS A 117 29.57 -18.10 3.91
CA LYS A 117 30.38 -19.31 4.05
C LYS A 117 31.35 -19.54 2.89
N ASP A 118 31.09 -18.92 1.74
CA ASP A 118 31.93 -18.98 0.55
C ASP A 118 33.00 -17.85 0.53
N ARG A 119 33.15 -17.11 1.63
CA ARG A 119 34.19 -16.08 1.86
C ARG A 119 35.10 -16.50 3.00
#